data_AF-A0A814ETQ5-F1
#
_entry.id   AF-A0A814ETQ5-F1
#
_cell.length_a   1.000
_cell.length_b   1.000
_cell.length_c   1.000
_cell.angle_alpha   90.00
_cell.angle_beta   90.00
_cell.angle_gamma   90.00
#
_symmetry.space_group_name_H-M   'P 1'
#
loop_
_entity.id
_entity.type
_entity.pdbx_description
1 polymer ?
#
loop_
_entity_poly.entity_id
_entity_poly.type
_entity_poly.pdbx_seq_one_letter_code
_entity_poly.pdbx_strand_id
1 'polypeptide(L)'
;MGDSELDAIRAKRLAELQQQQSGRNANNQNAAEEQRQQQEDMRNAMLSSLLTQEARARLNTIALTKPEKGRMVEDILIQNARRGAFGNGKVSEDQLIGLLEQVSKATEKTTKVNFDRRRAALDSDSD
;
A
#
# COMPACT_ATOMS: atom_id res chain seq x y z
N MET A 1 -20.01 -35.51 44.07
CA MET A 1 -20.62 -34.26 43.56
C MET A 1 -19.58 -33.18 43.20
N GLY A 2 -18.34 -33.21 43.72
CA GLY A 2 -17.30 -32.22 43.37
C GLY A 2 -16.65 -32.37 41.98
N ASP A 3 -16.70 -33.56 41.38
CA ASP A 3 -16.07 -33.80 40.07
C ASP A 3 -16.79 -33.11 38.89
N SER A 4 -18.11 -32.89 39.01
CA SER A 4 -18.91 -32.27 37.95
C SER A 4 -18.68 -30.76 37.84
N GLU A 5 -18.34 -30.09 38.95
CA GLU A 5 -17.98 -28.67 38.93
C GLU A 5 -16.57 -28.45 38.36
N LEU A 6 -15.65 -29.37 38.64
CA LEU A 6 -14.29 -29.33 38.08
C LEU A 6 -14.30 -29.54 36.56
N ASP A 7 -15.14 -30.44 36.05
CA ASP A 7 -15.28 -30.63 34.60
C ASP A 7 -15.96 -29.45 33.90
N ALA A 8 -16.95 -28.82 34.56
CA ALA A 8 -17.57 -27.60 34.05
C ALA A 8 -16.56 -26.43 33.95
N ILE A 9 -15.66 -26.30 34.94
CA ILE A 9 -14.59 -25.30 34.92
C ILE A 9 -13.59 -25.59 33.79
N ARG A 10 -13.21 -26.86 33.57
CA ARG A 10 -12.31 -27.26 32.49
C ARG A 10 -12.93 -26.98 31.11
N ALA A 11 -14.20 -27.32 30.92
CA ALA A 11 -14.94 -27.06 29.68
C ALA A 11 -15.05 -25.54 29.39
N LYS A 12 -15.35 -24.74 30.41
CA LYS A 12 -15.42 -23.27 30.28
C LYS A 12 -14.07 -22.67 29.91
N ARG A 13 -12.97 -23.14 30.53
CA ARG A 13 -11.60 -22.70 30.23
C ARG A 13 -11.18 -23.09 28.81
N LEU A 14 -11.58 -24.27 28.35
CA LEU A 14 -11.30 -24.77 27.00
C LEU A 14 -12.08 -23.99 25.93
N ALA A 15 -13.34 -23.67 26.19
CA ALA A 15 -14.16 -22.82 25.31
C ALA A 15 -13.61 -21.40 25.20
N GLU A 16 -13.16 -20.80 26.31
CA GLU A 16 -12.51 -19.48 26.33
C GLU A 16 -11.22 -19.49 25.50
N LEU A 17 -10.41 -20.55 25.62
CA LEU A 17 -9.18 -20.71 24.84
C LEU A 17 -9.47 -20.88 23.34
N GLN A 18 -10.48 -21.69 22.99
CA GLN A 18 -10.90 -21.92 21.61
C GLN A 18 -11.48 -20.64 20.98
N GLN A 19 -12.23 -19.85 21.75
CA GLN A 19 -12.76 -18.56 21.30
C GLN A 19 -11.65 -17.52 21.13
N GLN A 20 -10.63 -17.52 22.00
CA GLN A 20 -9.45 -16.66 21.88
C GLN A 20 -8.58 -17.05 20.67
N GLN A 21 -8.49 -18.33 20.34
CA GLN A 21 -7.74 -18.84 19.19
C GLN A 21 -8.49 -18.64 17.87
N SER A 22 -9.81 -18.81 17.85
CA SER A 22 -10.67 -18.53 16.70
C SER A 22 -10.83 -17.03 16.44
N GLY A 23 -10.84 -16.20 17.50
CA GLY A 23 -10.79 -14.75 17.41
C GLY A 23 -9.46 -14.24 16.84
N ARG A 24 -8.33 -14.90 17.11
CA ARG A 24 -7.02 -14.50 16.59
C ARG A 24 -6.92 -14.59 15.05
N ASN A 25 -7.55 -15.59 14.42
CA ASN A 25 -7.52 -15.76 12.96
C ASN A 25 -8.45 -14.80 12.22
N ALA A 26 -9.65 -14.54 12.75
CA ALA A 26 -10.56 -13.51 12.21
C ALA A 26 -10.00 -12.10 12.43
N ASN A 27 -9.38 -11.86 13.60
CA ASN A 27 -8.74 -10.59 13.92
C ASN A 27 -7.45 -10.37 13.10
N ASN A 28 -6.79 -11.41 12.59
CA ASN A 28 -5.60 -11.24 11.73
C ASN A 28 -5.96 -10.78 10.31
N GLN A 29 -7.09 -11.25 9.75
CA GLN A 29 -7.60 -10.77 8.46
C GLN A 29 -8.15 -9.35 8.59
N ASN A 30 -8.98 -9.10 9.61
CA ASN A 30 -9.50 -7.77 9.88
C ASN A 30 -8.36 -6.79 10.23
N ALA A 31 -7.37 -7.16 11.03
CA ALA A 31 -6.25 -6.26 11.36
C ALA A 31 -5.37 -5.93 10.15
N ALA A 32 -5.20 -6.87 9.21
CA ALA A 32 -4.46 -6.59 7.98
C ALA A 32 -5.22 -5.65 7.05
N GLU A 33 -6.55 -5.78 6.98
CA GLU A 33 -7.42 -4.94 6.16
C GLU A 33 -7.58 -3.54 6.78
N GLU A 34 -7.72 -3.47 8.10
CA GLU A 34 -7.77 -2.23 8.87
C GLU A 34 -6.43 -1.47 8.81
N GLN A 35 -5.28 -2.18 8.84
CA GLN A 35 -3.98 -1.56 8.60
C GLN A 35 -3.83 -1.00 7.18
N ARG A 36 -4.38 -1.68 6.16
CA ARG A 36 -4.36 -1.17 4.78
C ARG A 36 -5.23 0.07 4.66
N GLN A 37 -6.45 0.01 5.18
CA GLN A 37 -7.37 1.14 5.18
C GLN A 37 -6.78 2.34 5.92
N GLN A 38 -6.19 2.14 7.10
CA GLN A 38 -5.51 3.22 7.83
C GLN A 38 -4.35 3.83 7.04
N GLN A 39 -3.58 3.01 6.32
CA GLN A 39 -2.51 3.51 5.44
C GLN A 39 -3.06 4.27 4.23
N GLU A 40 -4.16 3.79 3.64
CA GLU A 40 -4.84 4.43 2.53
C GLU A 40 -5.51 5.75 2.96
N ASP A 41 -6.13 5.79 4.13
CA ASP A 41 -6.71 6.99 4.72
C ASP A 41 -5.62 8.01 5.07
N MET A 42 -4.51 7.58 5.66
CA MET A 42 -3.37 8.45 5.90
C MET A 42 -2.79 9.01 4.59
N ARG A 43 -2.68 8.16 3.56
CA ARG A 43 -2.28 8.59 2.21
C ARG A 43 -3.28 9.59 1.63
N ASN A 44 -4.57 9.30 1.67
CA ASN A 44 -5.62 10.15 1.14
C ASN A 44 -5.72 11.48 1.89
N ALA A 45 -5.54 11.49 3.21
CA ALA A 45 -5.50 12.71 4.00
C ALA A 45 -4.31 13.59 3.61
N MET A 46 -3.12 12.98 3.42
CA MET A 46 -1.92 13.67 2.97
C MET A 46 -2.06 14.21 1.54
N LEU A 47 -2.63 13.40 0.64
CA LEU A 47 -2.94 13.82 -0.73
C LEU A 47 -3.97 14.95 -0.74
N SER A 48 -5.00 14.88 0.11
CA SER A 48 -6.04 15.92 0.18
C SER A 48 -5.54 17.24 0.75
N SER A 49 -4.49 17.25 1.59
CA SER A 49 -3.87 18.49 2.07
C SER A 49 -2.89 19.08 1.06
N LEU A 50 -2.25 18.24 0.24
CA LEU A 50 -1.31 18.65 -0.81
C LEU A 50 -1.99 19.08 -2.11
N LEU A 51 -3.05 18.41 -2.55
CA LEU A 51 -3.66 18.67 -3.86
C LEU A 51 -4.74 19.75 -3.78
N THR A 52 -4.85 20.58 -4.82
CA THR A 52 -6.03 21.43 -5.03
C THR A 52 -7.24 20.61 -5.48
N GLN A 53 -8.45 21.18 -5.38
CA GLN A 53 -9.68 20.50 -5.79
C GLN A 53 -9.66 20.13 -7.29
N GLU A 54 -9.11 21.00 -8.13
CA GLU A 54 -8.93 20.75 -9.57
C GLU A 54 -7.93 19.62 -9.83
N ALA A 55 -6.80 19.61 -9.12
CA ALA A 55 -5.80 18.55 -9.25
C ALA A 55 -6.36 17.17 -8.84
N ARG A 56 -7.24 17.10 -7.82
CA ARG A 56 -7.94 15.86 -7.43
C ARG A 56 -8.86 15.36 -8.54
N ALA A 57 -9.64 16.24 -9.16
CA ALA A 57 -10.54 15.87 -10.26
C ALA A 57 -9.75 15.32 -11.46
N ARG A 58 -8.62 15.96 -11.79
CA ARG A 58 -7.71 15.48 -12.83
C ARG A 58 -7.07 14.14 -12.50
N LEU A 59 -6.53 13.97 -11.29
CA LEU A 59 -5.95 12.71 -10.85
C LEU A 59 -6.97 11.57 -10.96
N ASN A 60 -8.23 11.80 -10.55
CA ASN A 60 -9.29 10.81 -10.66
C ASN A 60 -9.63 10.47 -12.14
N THR A 61 -9.71 11.49 -13.01
CA THR A 61 -9.89 11.28 -14.46
C THR A 61 -8.72 10.51 -15.09
N ILE A 62 -7.49 10.79 -14.66
CA ILE A 62 -6.29 10.07 -15.11
C ILE A 62 -6.32 8.63 -14.60
N ALA A 63 -6.69 8.40 -13.35
CA ALA A 63 -6.81 7.06 -12.78
C ALA A 63 -7.86 6.21 -13.53
N LEU A 64 -8.97 6.82 -13.94
CA LEU A 64 -10.00 6.18 -14.76
C LEU A 64 -9.51 5.84 -16.17
N THR A 65 -8.78 6.75 -16.82
CA THR A 65 -8.33 6.57 -18.22
C THR A 65 -7.05 5.74 -18.34
N LYS A 66 -6.11 5.90 -17.41
CA LYS A 66 -4.79 5.24 -17.37
C LYS A 66 -4.34 5.06 -15.91
N PRO A 67 -4.78 3.98 -15.24
CA PRO A 67 -4.49 3.76 -13.82
C PRO A 67 -2.99 3.64 -13.53
N GLU A 68 -2.19 3.12 -14.46
CA GLU A 68 -0.74 3.01 -14.31
C GLU A 68 -0.06 4.36 -14.11
N LYS A 69 -0.46 5.38 -14.88
CA LYS A 69 0.11 6.72 -14.76
C LYS A 69 -0.41 7.45 -13.53
N GLY A 70 -1.69 7.24 -13.18
CA GLY A 70 -2.28 7.75 -11.94
C GLY A 70 -1.49 7.28 -10.71
N ARG A 71 -1.24 5.98 -10.59
CA ARG A 71 -0.45 5.39 -9.49
C ARG A 71 0.97 5.94 -9.42
N MET A 72 1.65 6.08 -10.56
CA MET A 72 3.01 6.60 -10.58
C MET A 72 3.07 8.05 -10.09
N VAL A 73 2.09 8.87 -10.48
CA VAL A 73 1.97 10.26 -10.01
C VAL A 73 1.63 10.31 -8.52
N GLU A 74 0.73 9.46 -8.03
CA GLU A 74 0.42 9.32 -6.60
C GLU A 74 1.66 8.96 -5.77
N ASP A 75 2.44 7.96 -6.18
CA ASP A 75 3.63 7.53 -5.44
C ASP A 75 4.71 8.61 -5.41
N ILE A 76 4.94 9.33 -6.51
CA ILE A 76 5.88 10.45 -6.53
C ILE A 76 5.40 11.56 -5.59
N LEU A 77 4.10 11.85 -5.60
CA LEU A 77 3.51 12.88 -4.75
C LEU A 77 3.63 12.50 -3.26
N ILE A 78 3.38 11.24 -2.90
CA ILE A 78 3.55 10.73 -1.54
C ILE A 78 5.02 10.73 -1.11
N GLN A 79 5.93 10.33 -2.00
CA GLN A 79 7.38 10.33 -1.71
C GLN A 79 7.89 11.75 -1.43
N ASN A 80 7.45 12.72 -2.23
CA ASN A 80 7.81 14.12 -2.05
C ASN A 80 7.12 14.75 -0.83
N ALA A 81 5.88 14.33 -0.50
CA ALA A 81 5.19 14.72 0.72
C ALA A 81 5.92 14.25 1.99
N ARG A 82 6.36 12.97 2.01
CA ARG A 82 7.15 12.39 3.10
C ARG A 82 8.51 13.08 3.27
N ARG A 83 9.12 13.55 2.18
CA ARG A 83 10.36 14.33 2.19
C ARG A 83 10.17 15.79 2.61
N GLY A 84 8.93 16.24 2.83
CA GLY A 84 8.64 17.64 3.16
C GLY A 84 8.91 18.62 2.02
N ALA A 85 9.06 18.14 0.78
CA ALA A 85 9.37 18.98 -0.38
C ALA A 85 8.21 19.93 -0.75
N PHE A 86 6.98 19.59 -0.34
CA PHE A 86 5.77 20.41 -0.55
C PHE A 86 5.40 21.26 0.67
N GLY A 87 6.39 21.64 1.49
CA GLY A 87 6.21 22.20 2.83
C GLY A 87 5.08 23.23 3.01
N ASN A 88 4.76 24.05 2.00
CA ASN A 88 3.78 25.13 2.15
C ASN A 88 2.89 25.37 0.91
N GLY A 89 3.02 24.57 -0.16
CA GLY A 89 2.41 24.84 -1.46
C GLY A 89 1.46 23.73 -1.90
N LYS A 90 0.20 24.08 -2.18
CA LYS A 90 -0.74 23.13 -2.81
C LYS A 90 -0.26 22.82 -4.24
N VAL A 91 -0.24 21.55 -4.60
CA VAL A 91 0.02 21.08 -5.96
C VAL A 91 -1.19 21.41 -6.82
N SER A 92 -0.99 22.37 -7.72
CA SER A 92 -1.98 22.78 -8.72
C SER A 92 -2.06 21.79 -9.88
N GLU A 93 -3.11 21.91 -10.68
CA GLU A 93 -3.31 21.11 -11.89
C GLU A 93 -2.11 21.20 -12.85
N ASP A 94 -1.56 22.39 -13.11
CA ASP A 94 -0.41 22.55 -14.01
C ASP A 94 0.84 21.77 -13.55
N GLN A 95 1.10 21.75 -12.25
CA GLN A 95 2.22 20.98 -11.69
C GLN A 95 1.98 19.48 -11.83
N LEU A 96 0.73 19.02 -11.63
CA LEU A 96 0.35 17.63 -11.82
C LEU A 96 0.53 17.21 -13.30
N ILE A 97 0.13 18.06 -14.23
CA ILE A 97 0.28 17.83 -15.68
C ILE A 97 1.76 17.78 -16.06
N GLY A 98 2.58 18.73 -15.61
CA GLY A 98 4.02 18.72 -15.87
C GLY A 98 4.70 17.45 -15.35
N LEU A 99 4.32 17.00 -14.15
CA LEU A 99 4.82 15.76 -13.56
C LEU A 99 4.35 14.53 -14.35
N LEU A 100 3.09 14.51 -14.79
CA LEU A 100 2.53 13.46 -15.63
C LEU A 100 3.20 13.38 -16.99
N GLU A 101 3.50 14.51 -17.62
CA GLU A 101 4.24 14.54 -18.89
C GLU A 101 5.66 14.02 -18.73
N GLN A 102 6.35 14.43 -17.67
CA GLN A 102 7.69 13.95 -17.36
C GLN A 102 7.68 12.45 -17.10
N VAL A 103 6.71 11.97 -16.32
CA VAL A 103 6.46 10.54 -16.09
C VAL A 103 6.20 9.83 -17.41
N SER A 104 5.30 10.34 -18.25
CA SER A 104 4.99 9.76 -19.56
C SER A 104 6.23 9.63 -20.44
N LYS A 105 7.04 10.69 -20.53
CA LYS A 105 8.29 10.72 -21.30
C LYS A 105 9.36 9.79 -20.70
N ALA A 106 9.40 9.64 -19.38
CA ALA A 106 10.30 8.71 -18.70
C ALA A 106 9.87 7.26 -18.93
N THR A 107 8.57 6.95 -18.77
CA THR A 107 8.01 5.61 -18.97
C THR A 107 8.24 5.10 -20.40
N GLU A 108 8.08 5.96 -21.41
CA GLU A 108 8.41 5.64 -22.81
C GLU A 108 9.89 5.33 -23.03
N LYS A 109 10.79 5.93 -22.23
CA LYS A 109 12.24 5.69 -22.32
C LYS A 109 12.73 4.51 -21.47
N THR A 110 11.98 4.11 -20.45
CA THR A 110 12.36 3.06 -19.49
C THR A 110 12.05 1.63 -19.93
N THR A 111 11.36 1.40 -21.06
CA THR A 111 11.23 0.06 -21.68
C THR A 111 12.55 -0.44 -22.32
N LYS A 112 13.69 0.06 -21.84
CA LYS A 112 15.02 -0.48 -22.16
C LYS A 112 15.33 -1.60 -21.17
N VAL A 113 14.75 -2.77 -21.43
CA VAL A 113 15.07 -4.02 -20.73
C VAL A 113 16.54 -4.39 -20.99
N ASN A 114 17.41 -4.10 -20.02
CA ASN A 114 18.78 -4.62 -20.01
C ASN A 114 18.71 -6.09 -19.57
N PHE A 115 18.77 -7.00 -20.54
CA PHE A 115 18.95 -8.42 -20.27
C PHE A 115 20.38 -8.66 -19.78
N ASP A 116 20.55 -8.88 -18.47
CA ASP A 116 21.80 -9.38 -17.90
C ASP A 116 21.99 -10.85 -18.27
N ARG A 117 22.51 -11.11 -19.48
CA ARG A 117 22.80 -12.45 -19.99
C ARG A 117 24.13 -12.97 -19.43
N ARG A 118 24.33 -12.98 -18.11
CA ARG A 118 25.44 -13.70 -17.45
C ARG A 118 25.11 -14.07 -16.00
N ARG A 119 24.25 -15.07 -15.80
CA ARG A 119 24.15 -15.78 -14.51
C ARG A 119 23.75 -17.24 -14.68
N ALA A 120 24.44 -17.95 -15.57
CA ALA A 120 24.25 -19.39 -15.79
C ALA A 120 25.59 -20.15 -15.89
N ALA A 121 26.64 -19.70 -15.21
CA ALA A 121 27.97 -20.33 -15.29
C ALA A 121 28.68 -20.49 -13.93
N LEU A 122 27.97 -20.61 -12.82
CA LEU A 122 28.60 -20.78 -11.49
C LEU A 122 27.96 -21.89 -10.63
N ASP A 123 27.44 -22.94 -11.25
CA ASP A 123 27.06 -24.16 -10.51
C ASP A 123 27.39 -25.42 -11.32
N SER A 124 28.68 -25.74 -11.43
CA SER A 124 29.23 -27.06 -11.79
C SER A 124 30.75 -27.03 -11.66
N ASP A 125 31.27 -27.31 -10.46
CA ASP A 125 32.38 -28.23 -10.21
C ASP A 125 32.93 -28.03 -8.78
N SER A 126 32.52 -28.93 -7.88
CA SER A 126 33.34 -29.40 -6.76
C SER A 126 32.76 -30.73 -6.28
N ASP A 127 33.27 -31.80 -6.89
CA ASP A 127 33.49 -33.10 -6.24
C ASP A 127 34.90 -33.07 -5.62
#